data_AF-A0A3N4JW84-F1
#
_entry.id   AF-A0A3N4JW84-F1
#
_cell.length_a   1.000
_cell.length_b   1.000
_cell.length_c   1.000
_cell.angle_alpha   90.00
_cell.angle_beta   90.00
_cell.angle_gamma   90.00
#
_symmetry.space_group_name_H-M   'P 1'
#
loop_
_entity.id
_entity.type
_entity.pdbx_description
1 polymer ?
#
loop_
_entity_poly.entity_id
_entity_poly.type
_entity_poly.pdbx_seq_one_letter_code
_entity_poly.pdbx_strand_id
1 'polypeptide(L)'
;MSPEAFLAEQIPPIPEQVPAISPNVRASLLQLANCYLLLSMCSTAVLRSTGEKSVVRRFLFAFLLGDVGHVYLTYAAVGAEYFFNPSQWNFLAHGNITFTIFLSLTRGIYLLLSHGENTTPPAQPSLKAKSN
;
A
#
# COMPACT_ATOMS: atom_id res chain seq x y z
N MET A 1 -17.10 4.31 -11.92
CA MET A 1 -17.72 3.32 -11.01
C MET A 1 -18.61 4.09 -10.03
N SER A 2 -19.84 3.63 -9.78
CA SER A 2 -20.72 4.26 -8.77
C SER A 2 -20.41 3.72 -7.36
N PRO A 3 -20.78 4.41 -6.27
CA PRO A 3 -20.61 3.91 -4.91
C PRO A 3 -21.26 2.55 -4.68
N GLU A 4 -22.43 2.31 -5.28
CA GLU A 4 -23.18 1.06 -5.16
C GLU A 4 -22.44 -0.11 -5.82
N ALA A 5 -21.95 0.10 -7.04
CA ALA A 5 -21.16 -0.90 -7.77
C ALA A 5 -19.85 -1.21 -7.03
N PHE A 6 -19.19 -0.19 -6.50
CA PHE A 6 -17.98 -0.38 -5.69
C PHE A 6 -18.26 -1.21 -4.45
N LEU A 7 -19.33 -0.91 -3.70
CA LEU A 7 -19.68 -1.67 -2.50
C LEU A 7 -20.01 -3.13 -2.81
N ALA A 8 -20.76 -3.38 -3.88
CA ALA A 8 -21.14 -4.74 -4.29
C ALA A 8 -19.94 -5.61 -4.67
N GLU A 9 -18.85 -5.00 -5.16
CA GLU A 9 -17.63 -5.72 -5.54
C GLU A 9 -16.62 -5.88 -4.37
N GLN A 10 -16.80 -5.19 -3.23
CA GLN A 10 -15.84 -5.24 -2.11
C GLN A 10 -15.75 -6.61 -1.44
N ILE A 11 -16.85 -7.36 -1.42
CA ILE A 11 -16.99 -8.65 -0.74
C ILE A 11 -17.59 -9.63 -1.75
N PRO A 12 -17.27 -10.94 -1.66
CA PRO A 12 -17.93 -11.96 -2.46
C PRO A 12 -19.45 -11.73 -2.53
N PRO A 13 -20.06 -11.76 -3.72
CA PRO A 13 -21.48 -11.52 -3.86
C PRO A 13 -22.25 -12.62 -3.10
N ILE A 14 -22.98 -12.23 -2.05
CA ILE A 14 -24.01 -13.07 -1.46
C ILE A 14 -25.18 -13.03 -2.45
N PRO A 15 -25.57 -14.17 -3.07
CA PRO A 15 -26.64 -14.19 -4.05
C PRO A 15 -27.98 -13.95 -3.33
N GLU A 16 -28.37 -12.67 -3.16
CA GLU A 16 -29.74 -12.16 -2.96
C GLU A 16 -29.81 -10.73 -2.40
N GLN A 17 -28.68 -10.10 -2.03
CA GLN A 17 -28.72 -8.79 -1.39
C GLN A 17 -27.87 -7.79 -2.16
N VAL A 18 -28.50 -6.98 -3.01
CA VAL A 18 -27.98 -5.64 -3.34
C VAL A 18 -28.79 -4.67 -2.47
N PRO A 19 -28.35 -4.38 -1.22
CA PRO A 19 -29.11 -3.51 -0.36
C PRO A 19 -29.10 -2.11 -0.97
N ALA A 20 -30.23 -1.41 -0.92
CA ALA A 20 -30.23 0.03 -1.13
C ALA A 20 -29.25 0.64 -0.10
N ILE A 21 -28.19 1.31 -0.58
CA ILE A 21 -27.21 1.91 0.32
C ILE A 21 -27.85 3.09 1.03
N SER A 22 -27.69 3.17 2.36
CA SER A 22 -28.15 4.33 3.10
C SER A 22 -27.36 5.59 2.70
N PRO A 23 -27.91 6.80 2.83
CA PRO A 23 -27.19 8.04 2.55
C PRO A 23 -25.85 8.14 3.31
N ASN A 24 -25.79 7.60 4.53
CA ASN A 24 -24.58 7.57 5.35
C ASN A 24 -23.49 6.69 4.71
N VAL A 25 -23.84 5.47 4.27
CA VAL A 25 -22.90 4.58 3.58
C VAL A 25 -22.41 5.23 2.29
N ARG A 26 -23.31 5.84 1.51
CA ARG A 26 -22.95 6.55 0.28
C ARG A 26 -21.95 7.68 0.55
N ALA A 27 -22.20 8.49 1.59
CA ALA A 27 -21.29 9.56 1.99
C ALA A 27 -19.92 9.01 2.40
N SER A 28 -19.88 7.93 3.19
CA SER A 28 -18.62 7.28 3.58
C SER A 28 -17.83 6.74 2.39
N LEU A 29 -18.49 6.14 1.40
CA LEU A 29 -17.84 5.63 0.18
C LEU A 29 -17.26 6.77 -0.68
N LEU A 30 -17.98 7.88 -0.79
CA LEU A 30 -17.48 9.07 -1.51
C LEU A 30 -16.30 9.72 -0.79
N GLN A 31 -16.34 9.79 0.55
CA GLN A 31 -15.22 10.27 1.34
C GLN A 31 -14.00 9.34 1.23
N LEU A 32 -14.22 8.03 1.23
CA LEU A 32 -13.17 7.04 1.01
C LEU A 32 -12.50 7.23 -0.37
N ALA A 33 -13.30 7.40 -1.42
CA ALA A 33 -12.78 7.69 -2.76
C ALA A 33 -11.95 8.98 -2.80
N ASN A 34 -12.40 10.04 -2.13
CA ASN A 34 -11.65 11.28 -1.99
C ASN A 34 -10.33 11.08 -1.21
N CYS A 35 -10.33 10.29 -0.14
CA CYS A 35 -9.12 9.95 0.60
C CYS A 35 -8.11 9.17 -0.26
N TYR A 36 -8.55 8.26 -1.12
CA TYR A 36 -7.65 7.57 -2.06
C TYR A 36 -7.03 8.52 -3.09
N LEU A 37 -7.81 9.45 -3.63
CA LEU A 37 -7.29 10.48 -4.53
C LEU A 37 -6.24 11.35 -3.81
N LEU A 38 -6.56 11.81 -2.60
CA LEU A 38 -5.64 12.59 -1.78
C LEU A 38 -4.35 11.82 -1.49
N LEU A 39 -4.44 10.53 -1.13
CA LEU A 39 -3.28 9.68 -0.88
C LEU A 39 -2.38 9.58 -2.12
N SER A 40 -2.97 9.42 -3.30
CA SER A 40 -2.25 9.40 -4.58
C SER A 40 -1.53 10.73 -4.86
N MET A 41 -2.23 11.86 -4.63
CA MET A 41 -1.66 13.19 -4.80
C MET A 41 -0.52 13.46 -3.81
N CYS A 42 -0.70 13.13 -2.53
CA CYS A 42 0.34 13.27 -1.51
C CYS A 42 1.55 12.39 -1.82
N SER A 43 1.34 11.15 -2.26
CA SER A 43 2.42 10.26 -2.68
C SER A 43 3.23 10.86 -3.82
N THR A 44 2.54 11.33 -4.85
CA THR A 44 3.19 11.96 -6.01
C THR A 44 3.92 13.23 -5.60
N ALA A 45 3.30 14.09 -4.79
CA ALA A 45 3.89 15.33 -4.33
C ALA A 45 5.16 15.09 -3.51
N VAL A 46 5.12 14.23 -2.49
CA VAL A 46 6.27 13.93 -1.64
C VAL A 46 7.39 13.29 -2.46
N LEU A 47 7.09 12.23 -3.23
CA LEU A 47 8.11 11.50 -3.98
C LEU A 47 8.77 12.32 -5.09
N ARG A 48 8.13 13.40 -5.57
CA ARG A 48 8.68 14.30 -6.59
C ARG A 48 9.27 15.61 -6.04
N SER A 49 8.99 15.96 -4.79
CA SER A 49 9.43 17.23 -4.20
C SER A 49 10.69 17.11 -3.36
N THR A 50 10.95 15.94 -2.75
CA THR A 50 12.14 15.75 -1.89
C THR A 50 13.17 14.81 -2.51
N GLY A 51 14.44 15.21 -2.44
CA GLY A 51 15.58 14.32 -2.69
C GLY A 51 16.14 13.70 -1.40
N GLU A 52 15.59 14.05 -0.24
CA GLU A 52 16.10 13.59 1.05
C GLU A 52 15.65 12.16 1.32
N LYS A 53 16.61 11.22 1.29
CA LYS A 53 16.37 9.79 1.54
C LYS A 53 15.67 9.54 2.89
N SER A 54 15.91 10.37 3.91
CA SER A 54 15.31 10.20 5.25
C SER A 54 13.79 10.40 5.22
N VAL A 55 13.32 11.42 4.49
CA VAL A 55 11.89 11.75 4.34
C VAL A 55 11.19 10.65 3.55
N VAL A 56 11.79 10.22 2.43
CA VAL A 56 11.24 9.13 1.60
C VAL A 56 11.12 7.84 2.39
N ARG A 57 12.14 7.47 3.18
CA ARG A 57 12.09 6.25 4.03
C ARG A 57 10.96 6.32 5.05
N ARG A 58 10.81 7.43 5.79
CA ARG A 58 9.74 7.60 6.78
C ARG A 58 8.36 7.59 6.14
N PHE A 59 8.24 8.24 4.98
CA PHE A 59 7.01 8.26 4.20
C PHE A 59 6.61 6.86 3.72
N LEU A 60 7.54 6.11 3.12
CA LEU A 60 7.29 4.74 2.65
C LEU A 60 7.02 3.77 3.80
N PHE A 61 7.61 3.98 4.97
CA PHE A 61 7.31 3.19 6.16
C PHE A 61 5.87 3.38 6.64
N ALA A 62 5.36 4.61 6.64
CA ALA A 62 3.95 4.88 6.95
C ALA A 62 3.00 4.20 5.95
N PHE A 63 3.36 4.21 4.66
CA PHE A 63 2.59 3.51 3.62
C PHE A 63 2.62 1.99 3.80
N LEU A 64 3.78 1.42 4.15
CA LEU A 64 3.93 0.00 4.42
C LEU A 64 3.00 -0.45 5.55
N LEU A 65 2.90 0.33 6.64
CA LEU A 65 1.95 0.06 7.72
C LEU A 65 0.49 0.10 7.22
N GLY A 66 0.17 1.07 6.35
CA GLY A 66 -1.12 1.17 5.69
C GLY A 66 -1.44 -0.07 4.84
N ASP A 67 -0.47 -0.56 4.06
CA ASP A 67 -0.64 -1.75 3.21
C ASP A 67 -0.91 -3.01 4.05
N VAL A 68 -0.13 -3.21 5.12
CA VAL A 68 -0.32 -4.35 6.05
C VAL A 68 -1.68 -4.28 6.72
N GLY A 69 -2.07 -3.09 7.19
CA GLY A 69 -3.38 -2.86 7.77
C GLY A 69 -4.51 -3.14 6.78
N HIS A 70 -4.37 -2.69 5.54
CA HIS A 70 -5.35 -2.92 4.47
C HIS A 70 -5.54 -4.42 4.20
N VAL A 71 -4.44 -5.18 3.98
CA VAL A 71 -4.51 -6.63 3.75
C VAL A 71 -5.13 -7.36 4.94
N TYR A 72 -4.77 -7.00 6.17
CA TYR A 72 -5.33 -7.60 7.38
C TYR A 72 -6.84 -7.34 7.51
N LEU A 73 -7.27 -6.11 7.28
CA LEU A 73 -8.69 -5.74 7.35
C LEU A 73 -9.50 -6.39 6.22
N THR A 74 -8.92 -6.52 5.03
CA THR A 74 -9.54 -7.29 3.94
C THR A 74 -9.69 -8.76 4.32
N TYR A 75 -8.65 -9.39 4.87
CA TYR A 75 -8.72 -10.76 5.38
C TYR A 75 -9.82 -10.91 6.44
N ALA A 76 -9.89 -9.99 7.40
CA ALA A 76 -10.92 -9.99 8.45
C ALA A 76 -12.35 -9.83 7.89
N ALA A 77 -12.52 -9.09 6.79
CA ALA A 77 -13.82 -8.86 6.17
C ALA A 77 -14.31 -10.03 5.30
N VAL A 78 -13.43 -10.65 4.51
CA VAL A 78 -13.81 -11.71 3.55
C VAL A 78 -13.66 -13.13 4.10
N GLY A 79 -12.91 -13.31 5.19
CA GLY A 79 -12.63 -14.61 5.80
C GLY A 79 -11.54 -15.41 5.08
N ALA A 80 -11.03 -16.44 5.75
CA ALA A 80 -9.87 -17.21 5.30
C ALA A 80 -10.13 -18.00 4.00
N GLU A 81 -11.31 -18.60 3.85
CA GLU A 81 -11.62 -19.43 2.67
C GLU A 81 -11.55 -18.63 1.37
N TYR A 82 -12.13 -17.44 1.34
CA TYR A 82 -12.06 -16.57 0.17
C TYR A 82 -10.67 -15.94 0.02
N PHE A 83 -10.07 -15.48 1.13
CA PHE A 83 -8.76 -14.83 1.10
C PHE A 83 -7.63 -15.74 0.61
N PHE A 84 -7.72 -17.06 0.78
CA PHE A 84 -6.70 -18.00 0.29
C PHE A 84 -7.07 -18.67 -1.04
N ASN A 85 -8.16 -18.24 -1.69
CA ASN A 85 -8.60 -18.80 -2.96
C ASN A 85 -8.62 -17.74 -4.09
N PRO A 86 -7.46 -17.44 -4.72
CA PRO A 86 -7.37 -16.46 -5.80
C PRO A 86 -8.26 -16.72 -7.01
N SER A 87 -8.67 -17.97 -7.22
CA SER A 87 -9.54 -18.35 -8.35
C SER A 87 -10.95 -17.74 -8.24
N GLN A 88 -11.36 -17.33 -7.05
CA GLN A 88 -12.67 -16.73 -6.79
C GLN A 88 -12.61 -15.19 -6.69
N TRP A 89 -11.43 -14.60 -6.84
CA TRP A 89 -11.27 -13.16 -6.69
C TRP A 89 -11.86 -12.42 -7.89
N ASN A 90 -12.68 -11.41 -7.59
CA ASN A 90 -13.09 -10.44 -8.59
C ASN A 90 -11.96 -9.40 -8.81
N PHE A 91 -12.16 -8.49 -9.77
CA PHE A 91 -11.17 -7.46 -10.09
C PHE A 91 -10.80 -6.60 -8.86
N LEU A 92 -11.78 -6.26 -8.03
CA LEU A 92 -11.58 -5.41 -6.86
C LEU A 92 -10.84 -6.15 -5.74
N ALA A 93 -11.11 -7.44 -5.55
CA ALA A 93 -10.39 -8.32 -4.63
C ALA A 93 -8.92 -8.48 -5.04
N HIS A 94 -8.63 -8.62 -6.33
CA HIS A 94 -7.25 -8.56 -6.84
C HIS A 94 -6.58 -7.21 -6.53
N GLY A 95 -7.30 -6.10 -6.66
CA GLY A 95 -6.81 -4.78 -6.26
C GLY A 95 -6.50 -4.70 -4.76
N ASN A 96 -7.44 -5.10 -3.92
CA ASN A 96 -7.31 -5.03 -2.46
C ASN A 96 -6.22 -5.96 -1.93
N ILE A 97 -6.08 -7.16 -2.49
CA ILE A 97 -5.17 -8.20 -1.98
C ILE A 97 -3.87 -8.22 -2.80
N THR A 98 -3.92 -8.62 -4.08
CA THR A 98 -2.71 -8.82 -4.91
C THR A 98 -1.91 -7.53 -5.02
N PHE A 99 -2.56 -6.43 -5.41
CA PHE A 99 -1.86 -5.18 -5.66
C PHE A 99 -1.32 -4.55 -4.37
N THR A 100 -2.07 -4.61 -3.26
CA THR A 100 -1.61 -4.12 -1.96
C THR A 100 -0.44 -4.95 -1.42
N ILE A 101 -0.44 -6.28 -1.56
CA ILE A 101 0.71 -7.12 -1.20
C ILE A 101 1.92 -6.75 -2.05
N PHE A 102 1.76 -6.58 -3.36
CA PHE A 102 2.84 -6.15 -4.24
C PHE A 102 3.44 -4.80 -3.80
N LEU A 103 2.60 -3.82 -3.48
CA LEU A 103 3.04 -2.53 -2.96
C LEU A 103 3.76 -2.66 -1.61
N SER A 104 3.24 -3.45 -0.69
CA SER A 104 3.87 -3.74 0.60
C SER A 104 5.27 -4.35 0.41
N LEU A 105 5.41 -5.34 -0.47
CA LEU A 105 6.68 -5.99 -0.75
C LEU A 105 7.69 -5.03 -1.39
N THR A 106 7.28 -4.26 -2.40
CA THR A 106 8.19 -3.31 -3.07
C THR A 106 8.69 -2.23 -2.11
N ARG A 107 7.82 -1.72 -1.24
CA ARG A 107 8.20 -0.76 -0.19
C ARG A 107 9.09 -1.38 0.88
N GLY A 108 8.75 -2.59 1.33
CA GLY A 108 9.56 -3.35 2.28
C GLY A 108 10.98 -3.61 1.75
N ILE A 109 11.11 -4.07 0.51
CA ILE A 109 12.40 -4.30 -0.14
C ILE A 109 13.19 -2.99 -0.24
N TYR A 110 12.57 -1.89 -0.70
CA TYR A 110 13.25 -0.60 -0.77
C TYR A 110 13.78 -0.16 0.60
N LEU A 111 12.96 -0.26 1.64
CA LEU A 111 13.36 0.11 3.00
C LEU A 111 14.53 -0.77 3.47
N LEU A 112 14.45 -2.09 3.32
CA LEU A 112 15.52 -3.02 3.71
C LEU A 112 16.84 -2.71 3.00
N LEU A 113 16.82 -2.55 1.67
CA LEU A 113 18.01 -2.23 0.88
C LEU A 113 18.61 -0.87 1.25
N SER A 114 17.75 0.13 1.48
CA SER A 114 18.21 1.47 1.82
C SER A 114 18.82 1.58 3.22
N HIS A 115 18.57 0.63 4.13
CA HIS A 115 19.25 0.58 5.43
C HIS A 115 20.68 0.03 5.31
N GLY A 116 20.93 -0.91 4.39
CA GLY A 116 22.26 -1.50 4.15
C GLY A 116 23.27 -0.53 3.52
N GLU A 117 22.83 0.50 2.80
CA GLU A 117 23.73 1.57 2.28
C GLU A 117 24.43 2.35 3.40
N ASN A 118 23.83 2.44 4.60
CA ASN A 118 24.38 3.27 5.68
C ASN A 118 25.46 2.54 6.51
N THR A 119 25.73 1.26 6.24
CA THR A 119 26.68 0.43 7.00
C THR A 119 28.05 0.26 6.36
N THR A 120 28.30 0.82 5.18
CA THR A 120 29.61 0.75 4.53
C THR A 120 30.41 2.02 4.85
N PRO A 121 31.46 1.96 5.69
CA PRO A 121 32.33 3.11 5.90
C PRO A 121 33.02 3.46 4.58
N PRO A 122 33.24 4.74 4.26
CA PRO A 122 34.05 5.11 3.12
C PRO A 122 35.44 4.48 3.29
N ALA A 123 35.90 3.72 2.30
CA ALA A 123 37.25 3.18 2.29
C ALA A 123 38.24 4.34 2.43
N GLN A 124 38.94 4.41 3.57
CA GLN A 124 39.96 5.42 3.78
C GLN A 124 41.06 5.23 2.73
N PRO A 125 41.45 6.28 1.98
CA PRO A 125 42.55 6.17 1.05
C PRO A 125 43.83 5.87 1.85
N SER A 126 44.45 4.72 1.59
CA SER A 126 45.71 4.34 2.22
C SER A 126 46.77 5.37 1.85
N LEU A 127 47.19 6.19 2.81
CA LEU A 127 48.38 7.02 2.69
C LEU A 127 49.58 6.08 2.51
N LYS A 128 50.04 5.92 1.26
CA LYS A 128 51.34 5.30 0.99
C LYS A 128 52.41 6.22 1.57
N ALA A 129 52.98 5.81 2.70
CA ALA A 129 54.18 6.41 3.24
C ALA A 129 55.29 6.34 2.17
N LYS A 130 55.78 7.48 1.72
CA LYS A 130 57.04 7.57 0.97
C LYS A 130 58.16 7.16 1.92
N SER A 131 58.79 6.02 1.66
CA SER A 131 60.13 5.74 2.19
C SER A 131 61.11 6.54 1.36
N ASN A 132 61.86 7.42 2.03
CA ASN A 132 63.16 7.91 1.56
C ASN A 132 64.20 6.78 1.62
#